data_AF-A0A7G5VUB3-F1
#
_entry.id   AF-A0A7G5VUB3-F1
#
_cell.length_a   1.000
_cell.length_b   1.000
_cell.length_c   1.000
_cell.angle_alpha   90.00
_cell.angle_beta   90.00
_cell.angle_gamma   90.00
#
_symmetry.space_group_name_H-M   'P 1'
#
loop_
_entity.id
_entity.type
_entity.pdbx_description
1 polymer ?
#
loop_
_entity_poly.entity_id
_entity_poly.type
_entity_poly.pdbx_seq_one_letter_code
_entity_poly.pdbx_strand_id
1 'polypeptide(L)'
;MLIEYGIILVFLFLTFLLSLIIFIFSYVFSIQKADSEKISAYECGFNPFDDARTTFDIRFYLVAILFLIFDLEVSFLYPWSVCLGYLGKEGFFSIYIFLFILTLGFFYEWFKGALDWE
;
A
#
# COMPACT_ATOMS: atom_id res chain seq x y z
N MET A 1 -5.60 -20.78 18.74
CA MET A 1 -6.38 -20.14 17.66
C MET A 1 -7.12 -18.89 18.11
N LEU A 2 -8.34 -18.91 18.69
CA LEU A 2 -9.06 -17.64 19.00
C LEU A 2 -8.35 -16.71 20.01
N ILE A 3 -7.64 -17.27 20.99
CA ILE A 3 -6.89 -16.49 22.00
C ILE A 3 -5.72 -15.72 21.34
N GLU A 4 -5.08 -16.27 20.31
CA GLU A 4 -3.97 -15.62 19.60
C GLU A 4 -4.45 -14.37 18.86
N TYR A 5 -5.65 -14.41 18.25
CA TYR A 5 -6.29 -13.23 17.68
C TYR A 5 -6.63 -12.18 18.76
N GLY A 6 -6.99 -12.62 19.96
CA GLY A 6 -7.18 -11.72 21.11
C GLY A 6 -5.90 -10.96 21.48
N ILE A 7 -4.74 -11.62 21.46
CA ILE A 7 -3.44 -10.98 21.72
C ILE A 7 -3.13 -9.92 20.66
N ILE A 8 -3.39 -10.21 19.38
CA ILE A 8 -3.21 -9.23 18.28
C ILE A 8 -4.09 -7.99 18.50
N LEU A 9 -5.35 -8.18 18.88
CA LEU A 9 -6.27 -7.07 19.17
C LEU A 9 -5.80 -6.21 20.34
N VAL A 10 -5.34 -6.84 21.43
CA VAL A 10 -4.79 -6.13 22.58
C VAL A 10 -3.56 -5.33 22.18
N PHE A 11 -2.67 -5.90 21.36
CA PHE A 11 -1.48 -5.20 20.87
C PHE A 11 -1.84 -3.99 19.97
N LEU A 12 -2.77 -4.14 19.04
CA LEU A 12 -3.28 -3.03 18.22
C LEU A 12 -3.90 -1.93 19.07
N PHE A 13 -4.68 -2.30 20.07
CA PHE A 13 -5.30 -1.33 20.98
C PHE A 13 -4.26 -0.58 21.82
N LEU A 14 -3.26 -1.28 22.35
CA LEU A 14 -2.18 -0.66 23.14
C LEU A 14 -1.31 0.28 22.30
N THR A 15 -0.94 -0.12 21.08
CA THR A 15 -0.14 0.73 20.18
C THR A 15 -0.92 1.96 19.72
N PHE A 16 -2.21 1.81 19.43
CA PHE A 16 -3.09 2.93 19.13
C PHE A 16 -3.23 3.89 20.32
N LEU A 17 -3.49 3.37 21.54
CA LEU A 17 -3.57 4.18 22.76
C LEU A 17 -2.27 4.93 23.02
N LEU A 18 -1.13 4.27 22.88
CA LEU A 18 0.18 4.89 23.09
C LEU A 18 0.42 6.02 22.08
N SER A 19 0.13 5.79 20.79
CA SER A 19 0.20 6.82 19.75
C SER A 19 -0.69 8.01 20.07
N LEU A 20 -1.90 7.75 20.55
CA LEU A 20 -2.88 8.79 20.91
C LEU A 20 -2.46 9.56 22.16
N ILE A 21 -1.90 8.89 23.17
CA ILE A 21 -1.32 9.54 24.36
C ILE A 21 -0.17 10.45 23.93
N ILE A 22 0.78 9.95 23.14
CA ILE A 22 1.92 10.76 22.67
C ILE A 22 1.43 11.98 21.87
N PHE A 23 0.45 11.79 20.98
CA PHE A 23 -0.16 12.87 20.22
C PHE A 23 -0.82 13.91 21.14
N ILE A 24 -1.66 13.49 22.10
CA ILE A 24 -2.32 14.39 23.05
C ILE A 24 -1.31 15.13 23.91
N PHE A 25 -0.29 14.44 24.41
CA PHE A 25 0.78 15.07 25.18
C PHE A 25 1.51 16.12 24.33
N SER A 26 1.89 15.79 23.09
CA SER A 26 2.49 16.76 22.18
C SER A 26 1.56 17.96 21.93
N TYR A 27 0.26 17.72 21.76
CA TYR A 27 -0.69 18.78 21.47
C TYR A 27 -0.95 19.72 22.66
N VAL A 28 -1.10 19.14 23.86
CA VAL A 28 -1.44 19.86 25.10
C VAL A 28 -0.24 20.59 25.70
N PHE A 29 0.94 19.98 25.67
CA PHE A 29 2.15 20.57 26.28
C PHE A 29 2.96 21.44 25.31
N SER A 30 2.69 21.38 24.00
CA SER A 30 3.34 22.26 23.02
C SER A 30 2.78 23.67 23.04
N ILE A 31 3.64 24.65 22.77
CA ILE A 31 3.25 26.05 22.62
C ILE A 31 2.59 26.23 21.25
N GLN A 32 1.26 26.20 21.22
CA GLN A 32 0.46 26.42 20.01
C GLN A 32 0.32 27.92 19.69
N LYS A 33 1.41 28.55 19.21
CA LYS A 33 1.38 29.94 18.74
C LYS A 33 1.36 29.99 17.22
N ALA A 34 0.15 29.93 16.67
CA ALA A 34 -0.16 30.17 15.27
C ALA A 34 0.25 31.60 14.84
N ASP A 35 0.83 31.70 13.66
CA ASP A 35 1.07 32.96 12.96
C ASP A 35 0.78 32.73 11.47
N SER A 36 0.47 33.78 10.74
CA SER A 36 0.18 33.75 9.30
C SER A 36 1.23 32.97 8.51
N GLU A 37 2.52 33.23 8.78
CA GLU A 37 3.66 32.54 8.15
C GLU A 37 3.87 31.09 8.61
N LYS A 38 3.35 30.70 9.78
CA LYS A 38 3.44 29.30 10.25
C LYS A 38 2.38 28.40 9.66
N ILE A 39 1.26 28.98 9.23
CA ILE A 39 0.10 28.26 8.68
C ILE A 39 0.06 28.37 7.15
N SER A 40 0.85 29.27 6.54
CA SER A 40 1.01 29.35 5.09
C SER A 40 1.69 28.09 4.54
N ALA A 41 1.36 27.76 3.28
CA ALA A 41 2.02 26.66 2.58
C ALA A 41 3.51 26.99 2.37
N TYR A 42 4.36 25.99 2.52
CA TYR A 42 5.79 26.16 2.29
C TYR A 42 6.08 26.28 0.79
N GLU A 43 6.48 27.48 0.34
CA GLU A 43 6.90 27.75 -1.04
C GLU A 43 8.18 28.60 -1.06
N CYS A 44 9.19 28.20 -0.28
CA CYS A 44 10.49 28.88 -0.15
C CYS A 44 10.42 30.41 0.14
N GLY A 45 9.39 30.85 0.88
CA GLY A 45 9.18 32.26 1.24
C GLY A 45 8.32 33.07 0.25
N PHE A 46 7.75 32.40 -0.75
CA PHE A 46 6.79 33.00 -1.68
C PHE A 46 5.35 32.57 -1.37
N ASN A 47 4.38 33.31 -1.90
CA ASN A 47 3.02 32.82 -1.93
C ASN A 47 2.88 31.77 -3.05
N PRO A 48 2.07 30.71 -2.86
CA PRO A 48 1.79 29.75 -3.92
C PRO A 48 1.35 30.46 -5.19
N PHE A 49 2.06 30.21 -6.29
CA PHE A 49 1.85 30.93 -7.55
C PHE A 49 0.65 30.38 -8.34
N ASP A 50 0.33 29.09 -8.18
CA ASP A 50 -0.66 28.37 -8.97
C ASP A 50 -1.71 27.64 -8.11
N ASP A 51 -2.84 27.31 -8.74
CA ASP A 51 -3.86 26.43 -8.16
C ASP A 51 -3.30 25.02 -7.98
N ALA A 52 -3.52 24.43 -6.79
CA ALA A 52 -3.09 23.07 -6.46
C ALA A 52 -3.83 21.97 -7.24
N ARG A 53 -4.80 22.34 -8.11
CA ARG A 53 -5.60 21.43 -8.93
C ARG A 53 -4.94 21.09 -10.26
N THR A 54 -3.70 20.63 -10.23
CA THR A 54 -3.05 20.07 -11.41
C THR A 54 -3.51 18.62 -11.64
N THR A 55 -3.57 18.21 -12.90
CA THR A 55 -3.86 16.80 -13.24
C THR A 55 -2.69 15.94 -12.79
N PHE A 56 -2.96 14.99 -11.90
CA PHE A 56 -1.99 13.98 -11.51
C PHE A 56 -1.67 13.06 -12.69
N ASP A 57 -0.46 12.54 -12.67
CA ASP A 57 0.01 11.63 -13.69
C ASP A 57 -0.74 10.29 -13.64
N ILE A 58 -1.17 9.79 -14.80
CA ILE A 58 -1.86 8.49 -14.91
C ILE A 58 -0.93 7.30 -14.57
N ARG A 59 0.38 7.52 -14.55
CA ARG A 59 1.38 6.51 -14.16
C ARG A 59 1.12 5.92 -12.78
N PHE A 60 0.70 6.73 -11.80
CA PHE A 60 0.35 6.22 -10.46
C PHE A 60 -0.83 5.25 -10.49
N TYR A 61 -1.80 5.49 -11.37
CA TYR A 61 -2.96 4.62 -11.55
C TYR A 61 -2.56 3.28 -12.18
N LEU A 62 -1.70 3.29 -13.19
CA LEU A 62 -1.19 2.06 -13.82
C LEU A 62 -0.45 1.18 -12.81
N VAL A 63 0.43 1.77 -12.00
CA VAL A 63 1.16 1.05 -10.95
C VAL A 63 0.22 0.49 -9.88
N ALA A 64 -0.81 1.24 -9.49
CA ALA A 64 -1.79 0.78 -8.49
C ALA A 64 -2.61 -0.42 -8.99
N ILE A 65 -3.04 -0.42 -10.25
CA ILE A 65 -3.76 -1.57 -10.83
C ILE A 65 -2.85 -2.77 -10.97
N LEU A 66 -1.62 -2.58 -11.43
CA LEU A 66 -0.66 -3.68 -11.53
C LEU A 66 -0.38 -4.30 -10.15
N PHE A 67 -0.21 -3.46 -9.12
CA PHE A 67 -0.06 -3.91 -7.74
C PHE A 67 -1.27 -4.73 -7.28
N LEU A 68 -2.50 -4.31 -7.59
CA LEU A 68 -3.71 -5.05 -7.25
C LEU A 68 -3.73 -6.44 -7.90
N ILE A 69 -3.36 -6.53 -9.18
CA ILE A 69 -3.31 -7.82 -9.90
C ILE A 69 -2.28 -8.76 -9.26
N PHE A 70 -1.09 -8.25 -8.93
CA PHE A 70 -0.06 -9.05 -8.26
C PHE A 70 -0.44 -9.45 -6.82
N ASP A 71 -1.12 -8.59 -6.07
CA ASP A 71 -1.63 -8.94 -4.73
C ASP A 71 -2.65 -10.10 -4.81
N LEU A 72 -3.51 -10.06 -5.84
CA LEU A 72 -4.45 -11.12 -6.16
C LEU A 72 -3.73 -12.43 -6.55
N GLU A 73 -2.66 -12.34 -7.34
CA GLU A 73 -1.79 -13.49 -7.66
C GLU A 73 -1.26 -14.17 -6.40
N VAL A 74 -0.70 -13.38 -5.47
CA VAL A 74 -0.18 -13.89 -4.19
C VAL A 74 -1.29 -14.50 -3.33
N SER A 75 -2.48 -13.90 -3.34
CA SER A 75 -3.66 -14.44 -2.65
C SER A 75 -4.03 -15.84 -3.12
N PHE A 76 -3.87 -16.15 -4.42
CA PHE A 76 -4.07 -17.50 -4.95
C PHE A 76 -2.89 -18.45 -4.71
N LEU A 77 -1.67 -17.93 -4.73
CA LEU A 77 -0.47 -18.73 -4.44
C LEU A 77 -0.43 -19.23 -3.00
N TYR A 78 -1.00 -18.49 -2.05
CA TYR A 78 -0.91 -18.83 -0.63
C TYR A 78 -1.65 -20.15 -0.28
N PRO A 79 -2.95 -20.32 -0.59
CA PRO A 79 -3.64 -21.60 -0.36
C PRO A 79 -3.00 -22.77 -1.12
N TRP A 80 -2.55 -22.54 -2.36
CA TRP A 80 -1.84 -23.55 -3.14
C TRP A 80 -0.56 -24.02 -2.44
N SER A 81 0.24 -23.09 -1.92
CA SER A 81 1.49 -23.37 -1.21
C SER A 81 1.25 -24.15 0.08
N VAL A 82 0.21 -23.79 0.84
CA VAL A 82 -0.15 -24.45 2.11
C VAL A 82 -0.67 -25.86 1.88
N CYS A 83 -1.41 -26.10 0.80
CA CYS A 83 -2.05 -27.39 0.54
C CYS A 83 -1.27 -28.30 -0.42
N LEU A 84 -0.08 -27.91 -0.88
CA LEU A 84 0.68 -28.57 -1.96
C LEU A 84 0.81 -30.09 -1.80
N GLY A 85 0.98 -30.58 -0.56
CA GLY A 85 1.05 -32.02 -0.26
C GLY A 85 -0.21 -32.83 -0.56
N TYR A 86 -1.37 -32.19 -0.74
CA TYR A 86 -2.67 -32.82 -0.95
C TYR A 86 -3.22 -32.65 -2.38
N LEU A 87 -2.65 -31.75 -3.19
CA LEU A 87 -3.20 -31.33 -4.50
C LEU A 87 -2.91 -32.31 -5.66
N GLY A 88 -2.03 -33.31 -5.44
CA GLY A 88 -1.57 -34.20 -6.50
C GLY A 88 -0.82 -33.46 -7.62
N LYS A 89 -0.53 -34.16 -8.73
CA LYS A 89 0.23 -33.58 -9.85
C LYS A 89 -0.56 -32.49 -10.59
N GLU A 90 -1.87 -32.67 -10.76
CA GLU A 90 -2.73 -31.72 -11.47
C GLU A 90 -2.79 -30.36 -10.77
N GLY A 91 -2.99 -30.35 -9.45
CA GLY A 91 -3.00 -29.11 -8.68
C GLY A 91 -1.61 -28.49 -8.53
N PHE A 92 -0.53 -29.27 -8.65
CA PHE A 92 0.82 -28.72 -8.77
C PHE A 92 1.00 -27.96 -10.10
N PHE A 93 0.58 -28.55 -11.23
CA PHE A 93 0.77 -27.92 -12.55
C PHE A 93 -0.20 -26.75 -12.82
N SER A 94 -1.39 -26.73 -12.20
CA SER A 94 -2.37 -25.65 -12.41
C SER A 94 -1.82 -24.26 -12.04
N ILE A 95 -1.01 -24.16 -10.98
CA ILE A 95 -0.43 -22.88 -10.58
C ILE A 95 0.63 -22.40 -11.58
N TYR A 96 1.40 -23.31 -12.20
CA TYR A 96 2.40 -22.92 -13.19
C TYR A 96 1.74 -22.32 -14.43
N ILE A 97 0.60 -22.88 -14.84
CA ILE A 97 -0.21 -22.31 -15.94
C ILE A 97 -0.75 -20.94 -15.54
N PHE A 98 -1.28 -20.81 -14.32
CA PHE A 98 -1.77 -19.53 -13.79
C PHE A 98 -0.69 -18.45 -13.76
N LEU A 99 0.48 -18.76 -13.17
CA LEU A 99 1.63 -17.87 -13.12
C LEU A 99 2.14 -17.50 -14.51
N PHE A 100 2.19 -18.46 -15.43
CA PHE A 100 2.62 -18.21 -16.79
C PHE A 100 1.72 -17.18 -17.50
N ILE A 101 0.40 -17.30 -17.35
CA ILE A 101 -0.57 -16.37 -17.95
C ILE A 101 -0.37 -14.96 -17.39
N LEU A 102 -0.25 -14.82 -16.06
CA LEU A 102 -0.07 -13.51 -15.43
C LEU A 102 1.30 -12.89 -15.76
N THR A 103 2.36 -13.70 -15.76
CA THR A 103 3.70 -13.28 -16.17
C THR A 103 3.71 -12.78 -17.62
N LEU A 104 2.98 -13.44 -18.52
CA LEU A 104 2.83 -12.95 -19.90
C LEU A 104 2.09 -11.61 -19.97
N GLY A 105 1.03 -11.42 -19.17
CA GLY A 105 0.34 -10.14 -19.04
C GLY A 105 1.27 -9.02 -18.57
N PHE A 106 2.07 -9.31 -17.54
CA PHE A 106 3.08 -8.39 -17.03
C PHE A 106 4.14 -8.04 -18.09
N PHE A 107 4.67 -9.03 -18.82
CA PHE A 107 5.60 -8.77 -19.92
C PHE A 107 4.98 -7.87 -20.98
N TYR A 108 3.72 -8.10 -21.36
CA TYR A 108 3.01 -7.25 -22.31
C TYR A 108 2.92 -5.79 -21.83
N GLU A 109 2.56 -5.57 -20.58
CA GLU A 109 2.46 -4.23 -19.99
C GLU A 109 3.83 -3.55 -19.88
N TRP A 110 4.87 -4.29 -19.54
CA TRP A 110 6.26 -3.82 -19.55
C TRP A 110 6.66 -3.35 -20.94
N PHE A 111 6.46 -4.17 -21.97
CA PHE A 111 6.79 -3.79 -23.35
C PHE A 111 5.95 -2.62 -23.87
N LYS A 112 4.78 -2.36 -23.28
CA LYS A 112 3.94 -1.19 -23.59
C LYS A 112 4.36 0.09 -22.87
N GLY A 113 5.39 0.04 -22.03
CA GLY A 113 5.88 1.20 -21.29
C GLY A 113 4.97 1.63 -20.14
N ALA A 114 4.09 0.75 -19.66
CA ALA A 114 3.24 1.04 -18.50
C ALA A 114 4.05 1.29 -17.21
N LEU A 115 5.33 0.89 -17.22
CA LEU A 115 6.28 1.00 -16.13
C LEU A 115 7.42 1.99 -16.43
N ASP A 116 7.35 2.74 -17.53
CA ASP A 116 8.40 3.71 -17.86
C ASP A 116 8.23 4.98 -16.99
N TRP A 117 9.32 5.36 -16.32
CA TRP A 117 9.39 6.48 -15.37
C TRP A 117 10.16 7.70 -15.91
N GLU A 118 10.51 7.68 -17.20
CA GLU A 118 11.14 8.80 -17.90
C GLU A 118 10.13 9.76 -18.54
#